data_AF-A0AAE9ADR7-F1
#
_entry.id   AF-A0AAE9ADR7-F1
#
_cell.length_a   1.000
_cell.length_b   1.000
_cell.length_c   1.000
_cell.angle_alpha   90.00
_cell.angle_beta   90.00
_cell.angle_gamma   90.00
#
_symmetry.space_group_name_H-M   'P 1'
#
loop_
_entity.id
_entity.type
_entity.pdbx_description
1 polymer ?
#
loop_
_entity_poly.entity_id
_entity_poly.type
_entity_poly.pdbx_seq_one_letter_code
_entity_poly.pdbx_strand_id
1 'polypeptide(L)'
;MAMERVRRKERLTESEELDLVSPSVSRNRHSDEPINPDRAFYECCLDRKLPDACLSKCSFGAFTKSSLQAMYFKQDPCPLDAMKEMQFCAAQGRDHRACCARNGVTTTLAGPKCLSFCDQRLGHPQQLDMSYVPCFDRFESMKSCFWHDMTRYYRRV
;
A
#
# COMPACT_ATOMS: atom_id res chain seq x y z
N MET A 1 -9.16 -23.84 -6.48
CA MET A 1 -9.85 -23.88 -5.18
C MET A 1 -10.56 -22.57 -4.87
N ALA A 2 -9.87 -21.42 -4.76
CA ALA A 2 -10.49 -20.12 -4.48
C ALA A 2 -11.61 -19.72 -5.48
N MET A 3 -11.40 -19.84 -6.79
CA MET A 3 -12.43 -19.53 -7.81
C MET A 3 -13.68 -20.42 -7.71
N GLU A 4 -13.52 -21.65 -7.22
CA GLU A 4 -14.63 -22.59 -7.04
C GLU A 4 -15.45 -22.23 -5.81
N ARG A 5 -14.78 -21.77 -4.73
CA ARG A 5 -15.42 -21.19 -3.54
C ARG A 5 -16.17 -19.90 -3.86
N VAL A 6 -15.60 -19.02 -4.70
CA VAL A 6 -16.29 -17.82 -5.20
C VAL A 6 -17.59 -18.20 -5.92
N ARG A 7 -17.54 -19.20 -6.81
CA ARG A 7 -18.74 -19.72 -7.50
C ARG A 7 -19.78 -20.29 -6.53
N ARG A 8 -19.34 -20.95 -5.45
CA ARG A 8 -20.18 -21.49 -4.38
C ARG A 8 -20.59 -20.46 -3.32
N LYS A 9 -20.19 -19.19 -3.44
CA LYS A 9 -20.41 -18.11 -2.45
C LYS A 9 -19.91 -18.48 -1.04
N GLU A 10 -18.87 -19.30 -0.96
CA GLU A 10 -18.23 -19.64 0.31
C GLU A 10 -17.31 -18.51 0.78
N ARG A 11 -17.11 -18.39 2.10
CA ARG A 11 -16.16 -17.43 2.66
C ARG A 11 -14.73 -17.85 2.28
N LEU A 12 -13.96 -16.92 1.74
CA LEU A 12 -12.56 -17.12 1.43
C LEU A 12 -11.69 -16.88 2.67
N THR A 13 -10.54 -17.54 2.73
CA THR A 13 -9.48 -17.19 3.66
C THR A 13 -8.74 -15.94 3.21
N GLU A 14 -8.05 -15.23 4.11
CA GLU A 14 -7.25 -14.03 3.75
C GLU A 14 -6.22 -14.33 2.65
N SER A 15 -5.61 -15.52 2.67
CA SER A 15 -4.66 -15.96 1.65
C SER A 15 -5.34 -16.13 0.29
N GLU A 16 -6.51 -16.76 0.24
CA GLU A 16 -7.27 -16.93 -1.00
C GLU A 16 -7.77 -15.59 -1.54
N GLU A 17 -8.20 -14.68 -0.67
CA GLU A 17 -8.56 -13.31 -1.08
C GLU A 17 -7.35 -12.58 -1.66
N LEU A 18 -6.20 -12.68 -1.02
CA LEU A 18 -4.97 -12.05 -1.48
C LEU A 18 -4.50 -12.59 -2.83
N ASP A 19 -4.52 -13.91 -3.02
CA ASP A 19 -4.20 -14.55 -4.30
C ASP A 19 -5.09 -14.05 -5.44
N LEU A 20 -6.37 -13.75 -5.16
CA LEU A 20 -7.30 -13.25 -6.16
C LEU A 20 -7.08 -11.78 -6.51
N VAL A 21 -6.75 -10.95 -5.52
CA VAL A 21 -6.65 -9.48 -5.71
C VAL A 21 -5.25 -8.99 -6.02
N SER A 22 -4.21 -9.75 -5.66
CA SER A 22 -2.81 -9.52 -6.06
C SER A 22 -1.95 -10.78 -5.91
N PRO A 23 -1.84 -11.59 -6.99
CA PRO A 23 -0.93 -12.74 -7.03
C PRO A 23 0.53 -12.38 -6.73
N SER A 24 1.02 -11.21 -7.18
CA SER A 24 2.39 -10.76 -6.94
C SER A 24 2.67 -10.53 -5.45
N VAL A 25 1.75 -9.87 -4.73
CA VAL A 25 1.88 -9.66 -3.27
C VAL A 25 1.85 -11.00 -2.54
N SER A 26 0.96 -11.91 -2.93
CA SER A 26 0.91 -13.26 -2.32
C SER A 26 2.24 -13.99 -2.51
N ARG A 27 2.77 -14.05 -3.73
CA ARG A 27 4.09 -14.64 -4.04
C ARG A 27 5.20 -14.01 -3.21
N ASN A 28 5.23 -12.68 -3.10
CA ASN A 28 6.26 -11.94 -2.35
C ASN A 28 6.19 -12.20 -0.84
N ARG A 29 5.02 -12.51 -0.28
CA ARG A 29 4.90 -12.90 1.14
C ARG A 29 5.62 -14.22 1.44
N HIS A 30 5.65 -15.14 0.48
CA HIS A 30 6.24 -16.47 0.62
C HIS A 30 7.67 -16.58 0.09
N SER A 31 8.21 -15.54 -0.55
CA SER A 31 9.54 -15.57 -1.12
C SER A 31 10.64 -15.34 -0.08
N ASP A 32 11.70 -16.16 -0.16
CA ASP A 32 12.94 -15.99 0.59
C ASP A 32 14.03 -15.21 -0.11
N GLU A 33 13.81 -14.88 -1.38
CA GLU A 33 14.74 -14.13 -2.19
C GLU A 33 14.70 -12.63 -1.87
N PRO A 34 15.80 -11.90 -2.14
CA PRO A 34 15.78 -10.44 -2.12
C PRO A 34 14.75 -9.91 -3.12
N ILE A 35 13.78 -9.14 -2.64
CA ILE A 35 12.75 -8.51 -3.46
C ILE A 35 13.22 -7.10 -3.82
N ASN A 36 13.23 -6.76 -5.11
CA ASN A 36 13.34 -5.37 -5.53
C ASN A 36 12.02 -4.64 -5.22
N PRO A 37 12.01 -3.63 -4.33
CA PRO A 37 10.75 -3.05 -3.87
C PRO A 37 9.98 -2.29 -4.96
N ASP A 38 10.67 -1.63 -5.89
CA ASP A 38 10.01 -0.93 -7.00
C ASP A 38 9.35 -1.92 -7.96
N ARG A 39 10.03 -3.03 -8.27
CA ARG A 39 9.44 -4.11 -9.07
C ARG A 39 8.22 -4.71 -8.38
N ALA A 40 8.30 -5.01 -7.09
CA ALA A 40 7.18 -5.57 -6.33
C ALA A 40 5.98 -4.62 -6.24
N PHE A 41 6.24 -3.33 -6.08
CA PHE A 41 5.21 -2.30 -6.11
C PHE A 41 4.54 -2.26 -7.49
N TYR A 42 5.34 -2.15 -8.56
CA TYR A 42 4.85 -2.08 -9.93
C TYR A 42 4.03 -3.32 -10.35
N GLU A 43 4.52 -4.53 -10.06
CA GLU A 43 3.79 -5.79 -10.35
C GLU A 43 2.44 -5.83 -9.63
N CYS A 44 2.36 -5.37 -8.38
CA CYS A 44 1.09 -5.28 -7.68
C CYS A 44 0.14 -4.27 -8.35
N CYS A 45 0.63 -3.11 -8.80
CA CYS A 45 -0.22 -2.15 -9.50
C CYS A 45 -0.84 -2.74 -10.79
N LEU A 46 -0.10 -3.61 -11.48
CA LEU A 46 -0.62 -4.36 -12.63
C LEU A 46 -1.70 -5.36 -12.21
N ASP A 47 -1.48 -6.15 -11.16
CA ASP A 47 -2.48 -7.09 -10.64
C ASP A 47 -3.78 -6.36 -10.26
N ARG A 48 -3.64 -5.18 -9.65
CA ARG A 48 -4.75 -4.31 -9.22
C ARG A 48 -5.37 -3.50 -10.33
N LYS A 49 -4.88 -3.66 -11.58
CA LYS A 49 -5.41 -3.06 -12.81
C LYS A 49 -5.50 -1.54 -12.73
N LEU A 50 -4.48 -0.91 -12.16
CA LEU A 50 -4.38 0.54 -12.17
C LEU A 50 -4.16 1.06 -13.60
N PRO A 51 -4.70 2.24 -13.95
CA PRO A 51 -4.53 2.81 -15.29
C PRO A 51 -3.06 3.22 -15.51
N ASP A 52 -2.63 3.25 -16.78
CA ASP A 52 -1.24 3.55 -17.17
C ASP A 52 -0.70 4.84 -16.56
N ALA A 53 -1.55 5.87 -16.46
CA ALA A 53 -1.22 7.13 -15.79
C ALA A 53 -0.70 6.91 -14.36
N CYS A 54 -1.31 5.98 -13.61
CA CYS A 54 -0.91 5.63 -12.25
C CYS A 54 0.29 4.68 -12.21
N LEU A 55 0.48 3.82 -13.22
CA LEU A 55 1.63 2.92 -13.28
C LEU A 55 2.97 3.68 -13.26
N SER A 56 3.00 4.88 -13.85
CA SER A 56 4.17 5.79 -13.80
C SER A 56 4.56 6.21 -12.38
N LYS A 57 3.66 6.05 -11.40
CA LYS A 57 3.86 6.39 -10.00
C LYS A 57 4.10 5.16 -9.11
N CYS A 58 4.02 3.94 -9.65
CA CYS A 58 4.19 2.70 -8.88
C CYS A 58 5.68 2.35 -8.66
N SER A 59 6.42 3.31 -8.11
CA SER A 59 7.78 3.15 -7.59
C SER A 59 7.94 4.04 -6.36
N PHE A 60 8.87 3.72 -5.48
CA PHE A 60 9.12 4.49 -4.27
C PHE A 60 9.72 5.87 -4.56
N GLY A 61 10.35 6.04 -5.71
CA GLY A 61 10.85 7.33 -6.18
C GLY A 61 9.74 8.25 -6.73
N ALA A 62 8.72 7.68 -7.39
CA ALA A 62 7.64 8.45 -8.00
C ALA A 62 6.40 8.60 -7.09
N PHE A 63 6.18 7.67 -6.16
CA PHE A 63 5.10 7.71 -5.18
C PHE A 63 5.48 8.63 -4.01
N THR A 64 5.28 9.93 -4.17
CA THR A 64 5.71 10.96 -3.21
C THR A 64 4.53 11.83 -2.77
N LYS A 65 4.72 12.59 -1.68
CA LYS A 65 3.74 13.60 -1.26
C LYS A 65 3.36 14.55 -2.40
N SER A 66 4.34 15.01 -3.18
CA SER A 66 4.10 15.91 -4.32
C SER A 66 3.28 15.26 -5.43
N SER A 67 3.52 13.97 -5.73
CA SER A 67 2.70 13.24 -6.70
C SER A 67 1.26 13.14 -6.24
N LEU A 68 1.03 12.83 -4.95
CA LEU A 68 -0.33 12.79 -4.38
C LEU A 68 -1.01 14.16 -4.39
N GLN A 69 -0.28 15.24 -4.13
CA GLN A 69 -0.81 16.60 -4.23
C GLN A 69 -1.22 16.93 -5.66
N ALA A 70 -0.42 16.56 -6.66
CA ALA A 70 -0.78 16.76 -8.07
C ALA A 70 -2.03 15.95 -8.46
N MET A 71 -2.16 14.71 -7.98
CA MET A 71 -3.37 13.89 -8.16
C MET A 71 -4.60 14.54 -7.49
N TYR A 72 -4.45 15.06 -6.26
CA TYR A 72 -5.52 15.74 -5.53
C TYR A 72 -6.03 16.99 -6.26
N PHE A 73 -5.11 17.83 -6.75
CA PHE A 73 -5.44 19.04 -7.52
C PHE A 73 -5.79 18.75 -8.98
N LYS A 74 -5.88 17.47 -9.39
CA LYS A 74 -6.17 17.04 -10.77
C LYS A 74 -5.18 17.58 -11.81
N GLN A 75 -3.95 17.84 -11.37
CA GLN A 75 -2.82 18.21 -12.22
C GLN A 75 -2.06 16.97 -12.73
N ASP A 76 -2.31 15.81 -12.13
CA ASP A 76 -1.84 14.52 -12.59
C ASP A 76 -3.01 13.70 -13.19
N PRO A 77 -2.82 13.01 -14.32
CA PRO A 77 -3.86 12.18 -14.93
C PRO A 77 -4.22 10.93 -14.10
N CYS A 78 -3.38 10.53 -13.14
CA CYS A 78 -3.74 9.48 -12.19
C CYS A 78 -4.76 10.02 -11.16
N PRO A 79 -5.98 9.45 -11.07
CA PRO A 79 -6.98 9.93 -10.11
C PRO A 79 -6.57 9.61 -8.68
N LEU A 80 -6.93 10.50 -7.73
CA LEU A 80 -6.65 10.29 -6.31
C LEU A 80 -7.23 8.98 -5.76
N ASP A 81 -8.37 8.50 -6.28
CA ASP A 81 -8.98 7.23 -5.84
C ASP A 81 -8.07 6.02 -6.04
N ALA A 82 -7.13 6.09 -7.00
CA ALA A 82 -6.11 5.05 -7.20
C ALA A 82 -5.09 4.98 -6.07
N MET A 83 -4.94 6.05 -5.27
CA MET A 83 -3.99 6.13 -4.16
C MET A 83 -4.16 4.96 -3.19
N LYS A 84 -5.39 4.56 -2.87
CA LYS A 84 -5.64 3.45 -1.95
C LYS A 84 -4.97 2.16 -2.43
N GLU A 85 -5.05 1.89 -3.72
CA GLU A 85 -4.46 0.69 -4.31
C GLU A 85 -2.95 0.79 -4.46
N MET A 86 -2.46 1.99 -4.78
CA MET A 86 -1.02 2.26 -4.79
C MET A 86 -0.41 2.10 -3.40
N GLN A 87 -1.07 2.60 -2.36
CA GLN A 87 -0.66 2.45 -0.96
C GLN A 87 -0.66 0.98 -0.54
N PHE A 88 -1.71 0.22 -0.88
CA PHE A 88 -1.78 -1.23 -0.68
C PHE A 88 -0.59 -1.95 -1.31
N CYS A 89 -0.27 -1.61 -2.55
CA CYS A 89 0.82 -2.22 -3.30
C CYS A 89 2.20 -1.83 -2.77
N ALA A 90 2.43 -0.57 -2.42
CA ALA A 90 3.67 -0.13 -1.78
C ALA A 90 3.89 -0.89 -0.46
N ALA A 91 2.84 -1.08 0.34
CA ALA A 91 2.90 -1.79 1.61
C ALA A 91 2.79 -3.33 1.50
N GLN A 92 2.73 -3.90 0.29
CA GLN A 92 2.58 -5.34 0.05
C GLN A 92 1.44 -5.97 0.88
N GLY A 93 0.36 -5.22 1.09
CA GLY A 93 -0.80 -5.65 1.85
C GLY A 93 -0.56 -5.93 3.35
N ARG A 94 0.46 -5.34 3.99
CA ARG A 94 0.85 -5.65 5.38
C ARG A 94 0.52 -4.53 6.37
N ASP A 95 0.56 -4.88 7.66
CA ASP A 95 0.45 -3.95 8.77
C ASP A 95 1.82 -3.39 9.18
N HIS A 96 2.03 -2.09 8.96
CA HIS A 96 3.25 -1.37 9.32
C HIS A 96 3.07 -0.41 10.50
N ARG A 97 1.95 -0.48 11.23
CA ARG A 97 1.63 0.49 12.31
C ARG A 97 2.74 0.60 13.35
N ALA A 98 3.39 -0.51 13.70
CA ALA A 98 4.50 -0.50 14.65
C ALA A 98 5.71 0.31 14.14
N CYS A 99 6.09 0.15 12.86
CA CYS A 99 7.15 0.95 12.26
C CYS A 99 6.74 2.42 12.15
N CYS A 100 5.52 2.69 11.68
CA CYS A 100 5.00 4.04 11.52
C CYS A 100 4.94 4.82 12.84
N ALA A 101 4.48 4.18 13.92
CA ALA A 101 4.44 4.78 15.24
C ALA A 101 5.85 5.17 15.72
N ARG A 102 6.84 4.27 15.58
CA ARG A 102 8.24 4.57 15.92
C ARG A 102 8.86 5.66 15.05
N ASN A 103 8.44 5.79 13.80
CA ASN A 103 8.92 6.80 12.86
C ASN A 103 8.08 8.09 12.86
N GLY A 104 7.31 8.32 13.92
CA GLY A 104 6.66 9.62 14.17
C GLY A 104 5.46 9.92 13.27
N VAL A 105 4.85 8.92 12.62
CA VAL A 105 3.61 9.12 11.82
C VAL A 105 2.46 9.66 12.68
N THR A 106 2.47 9.40 13.98
CA THR A 106 1.46 9.89 14.94
C THR A 106 1.69 11.33 15.41
N THR A 107 2.79 11.99 14.98
CA THR A 107 3.17 13.34 15.45
C THR A 107 2.54 14.48 14.64
N THR A 108 1.69 14.15 13.66
CA THR A 108 0.95 15.15 12.89
C THR A 108 -0.21 15.72 13.71
N LEU A 109 -0.84 16.78 13.21
CA LEU A 109 -2.08 17.31 13.80
C LEU A 109 -3.23 16.29 13.81
N ALA A 110 -3.18 15.29 12.93
CA ALA A 110 -4.15 14.22 12.86
C ALA A 110 -3.90 13.11 13.91
N GLY A 111 -2.71 13.06 14.51
CA GLY A 111 -2.41 12.17 15.62
C GLY A 111 -2.43 10.68 15.23
N PRO A 112 -2.87 9.79 16.15
CA PRO A 112 -2.86 8.34 15.94
C PRO A 112 -3.66 7.83 14.74
N LYS A 113 -4.66 8.58 14.25
CA LYS A 113 -5.46 8.13 13.09
C LYS A 113 -4.64 8.00 11.82
N CYS A 114 -3.47 8.64 11.73
CA CYS A 114 -2.55 8.46 10.60
C CYS A 114 -1.99 7.04 10.48
N LEU A 115 -2.09 6.21 11.54
CA LEU A 115 -1.72 4.80 11.49
C LEU A 115 -2.66 3.98 10.58
N SER A 116 -3.84 4.50 10.23
CA SER A 116 -4.71 3.89 9.22
C SER A 116 -3.97 3.72 7.87
N PHE A 117 -3.23 4.74 7.42
CA PHE A 117 -2.41 4.66 6.18
C PHE A 117 -1.29 3.62 6.24
N CYS A 118 -0.96 3.10 7.42
CA CYS A 118 0.09 2.11 7.63
C CYS A 118 -0.45 0.67 7.73
N ASP A 119 -1.74 0.50 8.02
CA ASP A 119 -2.39 -0.79 7.97
C ASP A 119 -3.01 -0.96 6.58
N GLN A 120 -2.34 -1.73 5.73
CA GLN A 120 -2.74 -1.93 4.35
C GLN A 120 -3.22 -3.37 4.11
N ARG A 121 -3.68 -4.06 5.15
CA ARG A 121 -4.31 -5.38 4.99
C ARG A 121 -5.65 -5.25 4.26
N LEU A 122 -6.06 -6.32 3.59
CA LEU A 122 -7.37 -6.38 2.94
C LEU A 122 -8.51 -6.18 3.97
N GLY A 123 -9.67 -5.75 3.48
CA GLY A 123 -10.86 -5.57 4.33
C GLY A 123 -10.83 -4.37 5.28
N HIS A 124 -9.85 -3.47 5.16
CA HIS A 124 -9.79 -2.21 5.92
C HIS A 124 -10.19 -1.03 5.00
N PRO A 125 -11.50 -0.79 4.76
CA PRO A 125 -11.95 0.37 4.00
C PRO A 125 -11.71 1.65 4.81
N GLN A 126 -10.79 2.48 4.34
CA GLN A 126 -10.59 3.81 4.90
C GLN A 126 -11.47 4.79 4.12
N GLN A 127 -12.63 5.13 4.68
CA GLN A 127 -13.29 6.37 4.30
C GLN A 127 -12.48 7.51 4.92
N LEU A 128 -11.56 8.05 4.14
CA LEU A 128 -10.70 9.16 4.56
C LEU A 128 -11.43 10.46 4.24
N ASP A 129 -11.74 11.22 5.28
CA ASP A 129 -12.23 12.59 5.14
C ASP A 129 -11.04 13.59 5.17
N MET A 130 -11.36 14.88 5.07
CA MET A 130 -10.35 15.95 5.09
C MET A 130 -9.55 16.02 6.40
N SER A 131 -10.02 15.39 7.47
CA SER A 131 -9.30 15.37 8.74
C SER A 131 -8.00 14.56 8.68
N TYR A 132 -7.81 13.74 7.64
CA TYR A 132 -6.61 12.94 7.39
C TYR A 132 -5.53 13.68 6.60
N VAL A 133 -5.81 14.86 6.04
CA VAL A 133 -4.84 15.64 5.26
C VAL A 133 -3.49 15.84 6.00
N PRO A 134 -3.45 16.14 7.31
CA PRO A 134 -2.17 16.30 8.03
C PRO A 134 -1.31 15.03 8.04
N CYS A 135 -1.88 13.84 7.82
CA CYS A 135 -1.13 12.60 7.75
C CYS A 135 -0.12 12.59 6.58
N PHE A 136 -0.39 13.34 5.51
CA PHE A 136 0.51 13.45 4.37
C PHE A 136 1.85 14.15 4.71
N ASP A 137 1.92 14.90 5.80
CA ASP A 137 3.19 15.49 6.27
C ASP A 137 4.21 14.43 6.70
N ARG A 138 3.75 13.21 6.99
CA ARG A 138 4.59 12.06 7.31
C ARG A 138 4.56 10.99 6.23
N PHE A 139 4.12 11.32 5.02
CA PHE A 139 3.99 10.36 3.92
C PHE A 139 5.30 9.64 3.58
N GLU A 140 6.41 10.38 3.51
CA GLU A 140 7.73 9.77 3.27
C GLU A 140 8.17 8.84 4.42
N SER A 141 7.78 9.14 5.67
CA SER A 141 8.01 8.25 6.82
C SER A 141 7.19 6.96 6.72
N MET A 142 5.93 7.04 6.27
CA MET A 142 5.10 5.86 6.00
C MET A 142 5.74 5.00 4.90
N LYS A 143 6.09 5.63 3.77
CA LYS A 143 6.70 4.96 2.62
C LYS A 143 8.03 4.29 2.98
N SER A 144 8.87 4.95 3.78
CA SER A 144 10.12 4.36 4.27
C SER A 144 9.90 3.04 5.02
N CYS A 145 8.87 2.96 5.86
CA CYS A 145 8.52 1.71 6.54
C CYS A 145 8.16 0.58 5.56
N PHE A 146 7.45 0.88 4.48
CA PHE A 146 7.08 -0.12 3.46
C PHE A 146 8.30 -0.62 2.69
N TRP A 147 9.20 0.29 2.31
CA TRP A 147 10.45 -0.06 1.63
C TRP A 147 11.30 -0.99 2.49
N HIS A 148 11.51 -0.62 3.75
CA HIS A 148 12.37 -1.36 4.66
C HIS A 148 11.84 -2.75 5.04
N ASP A 149 10.52 -2.95 5.07
CA ASP A 149 9.94 -4.29 5.23
C ASP A 149 10.33 -5.22 4.07
N MET A 150 10.23 -4.72 2.82
CA MET A 150 10.59 -5.49 1.63
C MET A 150 12.09 -5.78 1.53
N THR A 151 12.94 -4.81 1.86
CA THR A 151 14.39 -5.04 1.87
C THR A 151 14.87 -5.85 3.08
N ARG A 152 13.94 -6.35 3.92
CA ARG A 152 14.21 -7.14 5.12
C ARG A 152 15.15 -6.42 6.12
N TYR A 153 15.21 -5.09 6.07
CA TYR A 153 16.12 -4.30 6.93
C TYR A 153 15.80 -4.53 8.42
N TYR A 154 14.54 -4.80 8.76
CA TYR A 154 14.09 -5.09 10.12
C TYR A 154 13.92 -6.59 10.45
N ARG A 155 14.17 -7.52 9.52
CA ARG A 155 14.06 -8.98 9.80
C ARG A 155 15.33 -9.59 10.40
N ARG A 156 16.42 -8.82 10.51
CA ARG A 156 17.74 -9.30 11.00
C ARG A 156 18.17 -8.67 12.33
N VAL A 157 17.25 -8.08 13.09
CA VAL A 157 17.51 -7.57 14.44
C VAL A 157 16.63 -8.32 15.44
#